data_AF-A0A8S0VJK4-F1
#
_entry.id   AF-A0A8S0VJK4-F1
#
_cell.length_a   1.000
_cell.length_b   1.000
_cell.length_c   1.000
_cell.angle_alpha   90.00
_cell.angle_beta   90.00
_cell.angle_gamma   90.00
#
_symmetry.space_group_name_H-M   'P 1'
#
loop_
_entity.id
_entity.type
_entity.pdbx_description
1 polymer ?
#
loop_
_entity_poly.entity_id
_entity_poly.type
_entity_poly.pdbx_seq_one_letter_code
_entity_poly.pdbx_strand_id
1 'polypeptide(L)'
;MRLKHPSNSASQTVTSSDTRLLVRETLRISANLASAPPPAAVPERSLIRDSNFGGLVEDQFVDSSYRLICCEEIDGQRWKYFADNKSVKMNGSKKFKKNSIRAVSLQDPQVPFDGMMTFVRSYVVPEGFPDSVTPAYVPYMTWRALKHFFGGAMGVFTTQTLLNSVGVSRNQSAPGAVAINWILKDGAGRVGKMLFARQGKKFDYDLKQLRFAGDLLMELGAGVELATAAVPHLFLPLACAANVAKNVAAVTSTSTRTPIYKAFAKGENIGDVTAKGECVGNVADLLGTGLSIMIAKRNPSLVTTFALLSCGYLMSSYQEVKSVVLHTLNRARFTVAVESFLKSGCVPTLQEGNSMENIFSFPWSKHRPIVLGPRFKDAFQDPNSYLAVEPIFEREKYVVSYNPSKGNIYALFKNQAKSDDILKAAFHAHVLLHIIHTSNQNQYSSWREQEQDLSMLVPTSSDLQAHIAESYKMVSALYVPFKNKAKEQGWVMSESLLNPGRARLCQLDK
;
A
#
# COMPACT_ATOMS: atom_id res chain seq x y z
N MET A 1 52.56 -18.89 20.46
CA MET A 1 51.48 -19.43 19.61
C MET A 1 50.87 -18.27 18.82
N ARG A 2 51.22 -18.15 17.53
CA ARG A 2 50.73 -17.12 16.61
C ARG A 2 49.34 -17.52 16.10
N LEU A 3 48.31 -16.75 16.41
CA LEU A 3 47.00 -16.85 15.78
C LEU A 3 46.98 -15.95 14.53
N LYS A 4 46.82 -16.58 13.37
CA LYS A 4 46.78 -15.96 12.03
C LYS A 4 45.51 -15.13 11.86
N HIS A 5 45.68 -13.91 11.32
CA HIS A 5 44.62 -13.14 10.68
C HIS A 5 44.04 -13.87 9.46
N PRO A 6 42.73 -13.82 9.20
CA PRO A 6 42.17 -14.21 7.91
C PRO A 6 42.46 -13.14 6.86
N SER A 7 42.96 -13.60 5.72
CA SER A 7 43.36 -12.86 4.54
C SER A 7 42.18 -12.25 3.78
N ASN A 8 42.42 -11.04 3.25
CA ASN A 8 41.61 -10.29 2.31
C ASN A 8 40.91 -11.16 1.24
N SER A 9 39.62 -10.91 1.06
CA SER A 9 38.86 -11.32 -0.12
C SER A 9 39.42 -10.63 -1.37
N ALA A 10 40.11 -11.41 -2.21
CA ALA A 10 40.55 -10.97 -3.52
C ALA A 10 39.33 -10.71 -4.41
N SER A 11 39.14 -9.45 -4.81
CA SER A 11 38.33 -9.08 -5.97
C SER A 11 39.06 -9.63 -7.21
N GLN A 12 38.62 -10.77 -7.73
CA GLN A 12 39.12 -11.28 -9.02
C GLN A 12 38.55 -10.40 -10.13
N THR A 13 39.41 -9.58 -10.72
CA THR A 13 39.14 -8.89 -11.98
C THR A 13 39.11 -9.93 -13.09
N VAL A 14 37.93 -10.21 -13.64
CA VAL A 14 37.76 -11.13 -14.77
C VAL A 14 38.42 -10.50 -15.99
N THR A 15 39.42 -11.17 -16.57
CA THR A 15 40.08 -10.72 -17.80
C THR A 15 39.15 -10.91 -19.01
N SER A 16 39.33 -10.12 -20.06
CA SER A 16 38.42 -10.11 -21.23
C SER A 16 38.38 -11.44 -22.00
N SER A 17 39.34 -12.34 -21.75
CA SER A 17 39.35 -13.71 -22.28
C SER A 17 38.31 -14.60 -21.63
N ASP A 18 38.10 -14.48 -20.31
CA ASP A 18 37.21 -15.35 -19.55
C ASP A 18 35.74 -15.00 -19.77
N THR A 19 35.45 -13.71 -19.96
CA THR A 19 34.11 -13.24 -20.38
C THR A 19 33.75 -13.73 -21.78
N ARG A 20 34.71 -13.78 -22.71
CA ARG A 20 34.48 -14.33 -24.06
C ARG A 20 34.24 -15.84 -24.04
N LEU A 21 34.92 -16.58 -23.16
CA LEU A 21 34.70 -18.02 -22.98
C LEU A 21 33.31 -18.31 -22.40
N LEU A 22 32.89 -17.55 -21.39
CA LEU A 22 31.56 -17.69 -20.78
C LEU A 22 30.44 -17.36 -21.77
N VAL A 23 30.59 -16.30 -22.58
CA VAL A 23 29.60 -15.97 -23.62
C VAL A 23 29.53 -17.09 -24.67
N ARG A 24 30.67 -17.69 -25.03
CA ARG A 24 30.72 -18.77 -26.01
C ARG A 24 30.11 -20.08 -25.49
N GLU A 25 30.35 -20.42 -24.22
CA GLU A 25 29.72 -21.54 -23.51
C GLU A 25 28.19 -21.35 -23.43
N THR A 26 27.75 -20.15 -23.04
CA THR A 26 26.32 -19.82 -22.91
C THR A 26 25.61 -19.95 -24.26
N LEU A 27 26.20 -19.42 -25.33
CA LEU A 27 25.66 -19.56 -26.69
C LEU A 27 25.60 -21.01 -27.15
N ARG A 28 26.54 -21.86 -26.72
CA ARG A 28 26.57 -23.29 -27.05
C ARG A 28 25.47 -24.07 -26.33
N ILE A 29 25.22 -23.74 -25.06
CA ILE A 29 24.14 -24.32 -24.27
C ILE A 29 22.78 -23.92 -24.85
N SER A 30 22.59 -22.64 -25.19
CA SER A 30 21.38 -22.16 -25.85
C SER A 30 21.13 -22.84 -27.21
N ALA A 31 22.18 -23.07 -27.98
CA ALA A 31 22.08 -23.78 -29.26
C ALA A 31 21.71 -25.27 -29.10
N ASN A 32 22.20 -25.93 -28.05
CA ASN A 32 21.86 -27.32 -27.77
C ASN A 32 20.40 -27.47 -27.29
N LEU A 33 19.91 -26.57 -26.43
CA LEU A 33 18.50 -26.55 -26.00
C LEU A 33 17.52 -26.31 -27.16
N ALA A 34 17.91 -25.49 -28.14
CA ALA A 34 17.09 -25.23 -29.33
C ALA A 34 17.04 -26.41 -30.33
N SER A 35 17.83 -27.47 -30.12
CA SER A 35 17.95 -28.60 -31.04
C SER A 35 17.26 -29.89 -30.60
N ALA A 36 16.55 -29.88 -29.46
CA ALA A 36 15.82 -31.06 -28.98
C ALA A 36 14.61 -31.39 -29.90
N PRO A 37 14.40 -32.68 -30.28
CA PRO A 37 13.30 -33.07 -31.17
C PRO A 37 11.94 -33.11 -30.44
N PRO A 38 10.81 -32.86 -31.14
CA PRO A 38 9.49 -32.82 -30.51
C PRO A 38 8.90 -34.23 -30.26
N PRO A 39 8.02 -34.39 -29.24
CA PRO A 39 7.31 -35.65 -29.00
C PRO A 39 6.15 -35.87 -30.00
N ALA A 40 5.74 -37.13 -30.13
CA ALA A 40 4.82 -37.65 -31.15
C ALA A 40 3.38 -37.08 -31.10
N ALA A 41 2.75 -37.03 -32.28
CA ALA A 41 1.44 -36.43 -32.57
C ALA A 41 0.23 -37.19 -32.00
N VAL A 42 -0.83 -36.43 -31.67
CA VAL A 42 -2.20 -36.88 -31.37
C VAL A 42 -3.13 -36.34 -32.48
N PRO A 43 -4.17 -37.06 -32.95
CA PRO A 43 -4.89 -36.70 -34.18
C PRO A 43 -5.95 -35.60 -34.00
N GLU A 44 -6.15 -34.83 -35.07
CA GLU A 44 -7.08 -33.70 -35.23
C GLU A 44 -8.56 -34.10 -35.13
N ARG A 45 -9.36 -33.22 -34.52
CA ARG A 45 -10.81 -33.11 -34.75
C ARG A 45 -11.09 -31.81 -35.51
N SER A 46 -11.82 -31.96 -36.61
CA SER A 46 -12.40 -30.90 -37.43
C SER A 46 -13.40 -30.04 -36.66
N LEU A 47 -13.56 -28.76 -37.05
CA LEU A 47 -14.85 -28.06 -37.16
C LEU A 47 -14.68 -26.65 -37.80
N ILE A 48 -15.09 -26.57 -39.08
CA ILE A 48 -15.95 -25.57 -39.74
C ILE A 48 -15.85 -24.09 -39.29
N ARG A 49 -15.56 -23.19 -40.25
CA ARG A 49 -15.95 -21.77 -40.17
C ARG A 49 -16.54 -21.29 -41.50
N ASP A 50 -17.78 -20.83 -41.40
CA ASP A 50 -18.59 -20.25 -42.45
C ASP A 50 -18.03 -18.94 -43.00
N SER A 51 -18.31 -18.77 -44.29
CA SER A 51 -18.23 -17.56 -45.12
C SER A 51 -19.19 -16.45 -44.66
N ASN A 52 -18.70 -15.21 -44.55
CA ASN A 52 -19.14 -14.08 -45.39
C ASN A 52 -18.60 -12.71 -44.93
N PHE A 53 -18.54 -11.81 -45.92
CA PHE A 53 -18.50 -10.34 -45.89
C PHE A 53 -17.16 -9.60 -46.15
N GLY A 54 -17.00 -9.23 -47.43
CA GLY A 54 -16.52 -7.93 -47.99
C GLY A 54 -15.16 -7.40 -47.52
N GLY A 55 -14.13 -7.18 -48.34
CA GLY A 55 -14.16 -6.67 -49.70
C GLY A 55 -13.52 -5.27 -49.69
N LEU A 56 -12.22 -5.17 -49.96
CA LEU A 56 -11.56 -4.16 -50.81
C LEU A 56 -10.04 -4.32 -50.71
N VAL A 57 -9.46 -4.75 -51.84
CA VAL A 57 -8.18 -4.30 -52.42
C VAL A 57 -7.06 -3.91 -51.46
N GLU A 58 -6.06 -4.78 -51.34
CA GLU A 58 -4.67 -4.33 -51.33
C GLU A 58 -3.76 -5.38 -51.98
N ASP A 59 -3.90 -5.48 -53.30
CA ASP A 59 -2.86 -6.03 -54.17
C ASP A 59 -1.75 -4.97 -54.29
N GLN A 60 -0.67 -5.11 -53.53
CA GLN A 60 0.63 -4.58 -53.91
C GLN A 60 1.71 -5.63 -53.66
N PHE A 61 2.00 -6.38 -54.73
CA PHE A 61 3.30 -6.97 -55.08
C PHE A 61 4.23 -7.31 -53.91
N VAL A 62 4.06 -8.48 -53.32
CA VAL A 62 5.21 -9.23 -52.79
C VAL A 62 5.59 -10.22 -53.87
N ASP A 63 6.72 -9.95 -54.51
CA ASP A 63 7.44 -10.83 -55.43
C ASP A 63 7.19 -12.31 -55.13
N SER A 64 6.91 -13.12 -56.16
CA SER A 64 6.55 -14.55 -56.15
C SER A 64 7.59 -15.49 -55.51
N SER A 65 8.56 -14.93 -54.79
CA SER A 65 9.64 -15.58 -54.05
C SER A 65 9.42 -15.66 -52.54
N TYR A 66 8.34 -15.12 -51.95
CA TYR A 66 8.15 -15.14 -50.49
C TYR A 66 6.80 -15.77 -50.09
N ARG A 67 6.82 -16.68 -49.11
CA ARG A 67 5.63 -17.33 -48.53
C ARG A 67 5.40 -16.83 -47.11
N LEU A 68 4.19 -16.37 -46.81
CA LEU A 68 3.81 -16.00 -45.44
C LEU A 68 3.84 -17.26 -44.54
N ILE A 69 4.58 -17.18 -43.44
CA ILE A 69 4.74 -18.26 -42.45
C ILE A 69 3.69 -18.09 -41.36
N CYS A 70 3.72 -16.96 -40.67
CA CYS A 70 2.85 -16.64 -39.55
C CYS A 70 2.73 -15.13 -39.37
N CYS A 71 1.70 -14.73 -38.64
CA CYS A 71 1.53 -13.38 -38.15
C CYS A 71 1.76 -13.40 -36.63
N GLU A 72 2.50 -12.45 -36.11
CA GLU A 72 2.64 -12.20 -34.69
C GLU A 72 2.08 -10.83 -34.38
N GLU A 73 1.36 -10.71 -33.26
CA GLU A 73 0.87 -9.43 -32.77
C GLU A 73 1.55 -9.18 -31.42
N ILE A 74 2.40 -8.16 -31.36
CA ILE A 74 3.09 -7.72 -30.14
C ILE A 74 2.61 -6.31 -29.85
N ASP A 75 2.01 -6.07 -28.68
CA ASP A 75 1.56 -4.74 -28.24
C ASP A 75 0.66 -4.00 -29.26
N GLY A 76 -0.20 -4.74 -29.97
CA GLY A 76 -1.07 -4.21 -31.03
C GLY A 76 -0.38 -3.97 -32.38
N GLN A 77 0.92 -4.25 -32.48
CA GLN A 77 1.70 -4.17 -33.71
C GLN A 77 1.78 -5.54 -34.37
N ARG A 78 1.26 -5.64 -35.60
CA ARG A 78 1.25 -6.89 -36.38
C ARG A 78 2.50 -7.03 -37.22
N TRP A 79 3.21 -8.11 -37.00
CA TRP A 79 4.36 -8.57 -37.76
C TRP A 79 3.94 -9.72 -38.65
N LYS A 80 4.24 -9.63 -39.94
CA LYS A 80 4.12 -10.76 -40.86
C LYS A 80 5.51 -11.34 -41.11
N TYR A 81 5.68 -12.63 -40.84
CA TYR A 81 6.91 -13.35 -41.09
C TYR A 81 6.82 -14.06 -42.44
N PHE A 82 7.74 -13.74 -43.34
CA PHE A 82 7.82 -14.33 -44.67
C PHE A 82 9.07 -15.21 -44.78
N ALA A 83 8.93 -16.41 -45.36
CA ALA A 83 10.05 -17.26 -45.75
C ALA A 83 10.39 -17.03 -47.22
N ASP A 84 11.68 -16.89 -47.53
CA ASP A 84 12.16 -17.00 -48.92
C ASP A 84 11.89 -18.41 -49.45
N ASN A 85 11.23 -18.48 -50.60
CA ASN A 85 10.74 -19.67 -51.26
C ASN A 85 11.77 -20.30 -52.21
N LYS A 86 13.02 -19.79 -52.23
CA LYS A 86 14.16 -20.41 -52.93
C LYS A 86 14.52 -21.75 -52.29
N SER A 87 13.79 -22.80 -52.64
CA SER A 87 14.04 -24.17 -52.22
C SER A 87 15.36 -24.67 -52.81
N VAL A 88 16.31 -25.08 -51.97
CA VAL A 88 17.45 -25.88 -52.42
C VAL A 88 16.99 -27.34 -52.39
N LYS A 89 16.91 -27.99 -53.56
CA LYS A 89 16.66 -29.43 -53.64
C LYS A 89 17.93 -30.15 -53.18
N MET A 90 17.88 -30.78 -52.01
CA MET A 90 18.78 -31.89 -51.67
C MET A 90 17.94 -33.05 -51.13
N ASN A 91 18.10 -34.23 -51.75
CA ASN A 91 17.48 -35.50 -51.39
C ASN A 91 15.95 -35.47 -51.21
N GLY A 92 15.23 -35.09 -52.28
CA GLY A 92 13.79 -35.40 -52.46
C GLY A 92 12.80 -34.67 -51.56
N SER A 93 13.25 -33.91 -50.57
CA SER A 93 12.40 -33.11 -49.67
C SER A 93 12.66 -31.61 -49.88
N LYS A 94 11.59 -30.83 -50.12
CA LYS A 94 11.68 -29.36 -50.20
C LYS A 94 11.99 -28.81 -48.80
N LYS A 95 13.24 -28.44 -48.54
CA LYS A 95 13.63 -27.74 -47.32
C LYS A 95 13.83 -26.25 -47.60
N PHE A 96 13.24 -25.41 -46.75
CA PHE A 96 13.46 -23.96 -46.76
C PHE A 96 14.93 -23.66 -46.44
N LYS A 97 15.46 -22.58 -47.01
CA LYS A 97 16.84 -22.13 -46.76
C LYS A 97 16.99 -21.74 -45.29
N LYS A 98 18.04 -22.23 -44.59
CA LYS A 98 18.35 -21.78 -43.22
C LYS A 98 18.57 -20.24 -43.22
N ASN A 99 17.94 -19.54 -42.28
CA ASN A 99 17.96 -18.07 -42.09
C ASN A 99 17.19 -17.22 -43.12
N SER A 100 16.06 -17.70 -43.67
CA SER A 100 15.29 -16.95 -44.67
C SER A 100 14.02 -16.25 -44.16
N ILE A 101 13.88 -16.07 -42.84
CA ILE A 101 12.71 -15.42 -42.26
C ILE A 101 12.90 -13.89 -42.29
N ARG A 102 12.05 -13.19 -43.05
CA ARG A 102 11.96 -11.73 -43.07
C ARG A 102 10.72 -11.31 -42.31
N ALA A 103 10.89 -10.51 -41.27
CA ALA A 103 9.78 -9.86 -40.57
C ALA A 103 9.44 -8.54 -41.27
N VAL A 104 8.16 -8.32 -41.58
CA VAL A 104 7.65 -7.05 -42.09
C VAL A 104 6.61 -6.53 -41.10
N SER A 105 6.87 -5.37 -40.52
CA SER A 105 5.89 -4.67 -39.68
C SER A 105 4.83 -4.08 -40.60
N LEU A 106 3.56 -4.39 -40.33
CA LEU A 106 2.44 -3.62 -40.87
C LEU A 106 2.27 -2.39 -39.98
N GLN A 107 3.02 -1.33 -40.28
CA GLN A 107 2.66 -0.01 -39.75
C GLN A 107 1.51 0.51 -40.62
N ASP A 108 0.30 0.56 -40.06
CA ASP A 108 -0.64 1.60 -40.50
C ASP A 108 0.03 2.96 -40.19
N PRO A 109 -0.09 4.00 -41.04
CA PRO A 109 0.38 5.34 -40.71
C PRO A 109 -0.47 5.92 -39.57
N GLN A 110 -0.23 5.44 -38.35
CA GLN A 110 -0.80 5.99 -37.14
C GLN A 110 -0.14 7.35 -36.90
N VAL A 111 -0.98 8.36 -36.68
CA VAL A 111 -0.59 9.75 -36.42
C VAL A 111 0.50 9.75 -35.33
N PRO A 112 1.59 10.53 -35.45
CA PRO A 112 2.69 10.51 -34.47
C PRO A 112 2.23 10.73 -33.02
N PHE A 113 1.09 11.38 -32.83
CA PHE A 113 0.46 11.57 -31.54
C PHE A 113 -0.10 10.28 -30.92
N ASP A 114 -0.68 9.37 -31.71
CA ASP A 114 -1.22 8.09 -31.23
C ASP A 114 -0.10 7.12 -30.85
N GLY A 115 1.01 7.14 -31.60
CA GLY A 115 2.23 6.39 -31.23
C GLY A 115 2.85 6.89 -29.93
N MET A 116 2.91 8.21 -29.73
CA MET A 116 3.39 8.82 -28.48
C MET A 116 2.44 8.55 -27.32
N MET A 117 1.13 8.62 -27.53
CA MET A 117 0.12 8.32 -26.51
C MET A 117 0.16 6.84 -26.10
N THR A 118 0.37 5.93 -27.06
CA THR A 118 0.54 4.49 -26.81
C THR A 118 1.84 4.20 -26.06
N PHE A 119 2.93 4.91 -26.40
CA PHE A 119 4.20 4.85 -25.67
C PHE A 119 4.06 5.41 -24.24
N VAL A 120 3.42 6.55 -24.04
CA VAL A 120 3.17 7.09 -22.70
C VAL A 120 2.28 6.13 -21.90
N ARG A 121 1.23 5.57 -22.52
CA ARG A 121 0.34 4.60 -21.89
C ARG A 121 1.07 3.33 -21.49
N SER A 122 2.01 2.83 -22.29
CA SER A 122 2.79 1.64 -21.96
C SER A 122 3.75 1.85 -20.79
N TYR A 123 4.16 3.09 -20.48
CA TYR A 123 4.98 3.42 -19.30
C TYR A 123 4.17 3.81 -18.05
N VAL A 124 2.95 4.31 -18.23
CA VAL A 124 2.08 4.78 -17.14
C VAL A 124 1.17 3.68 -16.61
N VAL A 125 0.78 2.73 -17.47
CA VAL A 125 -0.25 1.74 -17.19
C VAL A 125 0.36 0.33 -17.12
N PRO A 126 -0.04 -0.51 -16.16
CA PRO A 126 0.40 -1.90 -16.08
C PRO A 126 -0.01 -2.74 -17.29
N GLU A 127 0.74 -3.80 -17.57
CA GLU A 127 0.45 -4.77 -18.61
C GLU A 127 -0.91 -5.45 -18.36
N GLY A 128 -1.71 -5.63 -19.41
CA GLY A 128 -3.04 -6.23 -19.30
C GLY A 128 -4.11 -5.33 -18.66
N PHE A 129 -3.89 -4.02 -18.58
CA PHE A 129 -4.92 -3.08 -18.12
C PHE A 129 -6.12 -3.02 -19.08
N PRO A 130 -7.37 -2.95 -18.59
CA PRO A 130 -7.79 -2.72 -17.20
C PRO A 130 -7.94 -3.97 -16.33
N ASP A 131 -7.83 -5.16 -16.91
CA ASP A 131 -8.17 -6.40 -16.20
C ASP A 131 -7.13 -6.82 -15.17
N SER A 132 -5.88 -6.37 -15.32
CA SER A 132 -4.75 -6.70 -14.45
C SER A 132 -4.72 -5.98 -13.10
N VAL A 133 -5.50 -4.89 -12.93
CA VAL A 133 -5.54 -4.10 -11.70
C VAL A 133 -6.95 -3.81 -11.22
N THR A 134 -7.10 -3.48 -9.94
CA THR A 134 -8.38 -3.03 -9.38
C THR A 134 -8.81 -1.65 -9.95
N PRO A 135 -10.11 -1.35 -10.03
CA PRO A 135 -10.62 -0.04 -10.47
C PRO A 135 -10.12 1.15 -9.64
N ALA A 136 -9.71 0.91 -8.38
CA ALA A 136 -9.17 1.93 -7.50
C ALA A 136 -7.74 2.40 -7.88
N TYR A 137 -7.05 1.68 -8.77
CA TYR A 137 -5.70 2.00 -9.22
C TYR A 137 -5.61 3.37 -9.91
N VAL A 138 -6.52 3.66 -10.85
CA VAL A 138 -6.44 4.88 -11.66
C VAL A 138 -6.64 6.15 -10.81
N PRO A 139 -7.72 6.27 -9.99
CA PRO A 139 -7.87 7.42 -9.11
C PRO A 139 -6.66 7.60 -8.18
N TYR A 140 -6.15 6.51 -7.61
CA TYR A 140 -4.97 6.54 -6.75
C TYR A 140 -3.73 7.08 -7.48
N MET A 141 -3.42 6.57 -8.67
CA MET A 141 -2.24 6.99 -9.43
C MET A 141 -2.34 8.44 -9.90
N THR A 142 -3.53 8.93 -10.25
CA THR A 142 -3.74 10.34 -10.62
C THR A 142 -3.43 11.28 -9.46
N TRP A 143 -3.98 11.02 -8.27
CA TRP A 143 -3.69 11.83 -7.08
C TRP A 143 -2.24 11.69 -6.62
N ARG A 144 -1.65 10.50 -6.77
CA ARG A 144 -0.22 10.28 -6.52
C ARG A 144 0.66 11.10 -7.46
N ALA A 145 0.34 11.15 -8.76
CA ALA A 145 1.04 11.98 -9.73
C ALA A 145 0.97 13.44 -9.32
N LEU A 146 -0.23 13.95 -9.01
CA LEU A 146 -0.41 15.33 -8.58
C LEU A 146 0.36 15.64 -7.28
N LYS A 147 0.40 14.70 -6.33
CA LYS A 147 1.21 14.85 -5.12
C LYS A 147 2.70 14.94 -5.44
N HIS A 148 3.23 14.05 -6.27
CA HIS A 148 4.64 14.08 -6.68
C HIS A 148 4.98 15.35 -7.46
N PHE A 149 4.05 15.85 -8.27
CA PHE A 149 4.18 17.14 -8.94
C PHE A 149 4.36 18.31 -7.95
N PHE A 150 3.49 18.43 -6.95
CA PHE A 150 3.68 19.44 -5.90
C PHE A 150 4.96 19.21 -5.08
N GLY A 151 5.30 17.94 -4.80
CA GLY A 151 6.55 17.55 -4.14
C GLY A 151 7.80 18.04 -4.86
N GLY A 152 7.93 17.74 -6.15
CA GLY A 152 9.04 18.19 -6.99
C GLY A 152 9.11 19.71 -7.08
N ALA A 153 7.95 20.38 -7.18
CA ALA A 153 7.89 21.83 -7.17
C ALA A 153 8.42 22.43 -5.85
N MET A 154 8.08 21.86 -4.69
CA MET A 154 8.61 22.30 -3.39
C MET A 154 10.09 21.98 -3.20
N GLY A 155 10.57 20.89 -3.81
CA GLY A 155 11.97 20.46 -3.76
C GLY A 155 12.96 21.53 -4.20
N VAL A 156 12.60 22.32 -5.21
CA VAL A 156 13.45 23.42 -5.73
C VAL A 156 13.59 24.54 -4.69
N PHE A 157 12.49 25.00 -4.09
CA PHE A 157 12.50 26.08 -3.11
C PHE A 157 13.21 25.70 -1.81
N THR A 158 12.99 24.48 -1.33
CA THR A 158 13.69 23.95 -0.14
C THR A 158 15.19 23.84 -0.40
N THR A 159 15.59 23.32 -1.56
CA THR A 159 17.01 23.23 -1.95
C THR A 159 17.66 24.61 -2.10
N GLN A 160 16.99 25.57 -2.75
CA GLN A 160 17.50 26.93 -2.88
C GLN A 160 17.70 27.60 -1.52
N THR A 161 16.74 27.42 -0.60
CA THR A 161 16.84 27.95 0.77
C THR A 161 17.97 27.30 1.54
N LEU A 162 18.12 25.97 1.42
CA LEU A 162 19.20 25.23 2.07
C LEU A 162 20.57 25.69 1.55
N LEU A 163 20.73 25.87 0.24
CA LEU A 163 21.97 26.36 -0.36
C LEU A 163 22.28 27.79 0.09
N ASN A 164 21.28 28.67 0.17
CA ASN A 164 21.45 30.04 0.66
C ASN A 164 21.86 30.07 2.15
N SER A 165 21.19 29.29 3.00
CA SER A 165 21.51 29.22 4.44
C SER A 165 22.91 28.65 4.70
N VAL A 166 23.33 27.63 3.93
CA VAL A 166 24.69 27.08 3.99
C VAL A 166 25.72 28.08 3.48
N GLY A 167 25.43 28.82 2.42
CA GLY A 167 26.28 29.90 1.90
C GLY A 167 26.57 30.98 2.93
N VAL A 168 25.57 31.35 3.73
CA VAL A 168 25.72 32.30 4.85
C VAL A 168 26.54 31.70 6.00
N SER A 169 26.39 30.41 6.30
CA SER A 169 27.16 29.71 7.34
C SER A 169 28.65 29.54 7.01
N ARG A 170 28.98 29.39 5.72
CA ARG A 170 30.37 29.21 5.23
C ARG A 170 31.25 30.43 5.47
N ASN A 171 30.66 31.61 5.61
CA ASN A 171 31.38 32.85 5.93
C ASN A 171 31.80 32.95 7.41
N GLN A 172 31.36 32.04 8.29
CA GLN A 172 31.60 32.11 9.74
C GLN A 172 32.33 30.90 10.34
N SER A 173 32.48 29.77 9.62
CA SER A 173 32.92 28.49 10.21
C SER A 173 34.02 27.77 9.41
N ALA A 174 34.97 27.14 10.09
CA ALA A 174 36.02 26.33 9.47
C ALA A 174 35.42 25.12 8.69
N PRO A 175 35.98 24.71 7.53
CA PRO A 175 35.46 23.63 6.70
C PRO A 175 35.21 22.29 7.43
N GLY A 176 36.04 21.97 8.43
CA GLY A 176 35.89 20.76 9.25
C GLY A 176 34.65 20.79 10.17
N ALA A 177 34.31 21.95 10.75
CA ALA A 177 33.11 22.11 11.57
C ALA A 177 31.83 21.95 10.73
N VAL A 178 31.85 22.45 9.49
CA VAL A 178 30.75 22.26 8.54
C VAL A 178 30.55 20.78 8.21
N ALA A 179 31.63 20.04 7.94
CA ALA A 179 31.55 18.61 7.66
C ALA A 179 30.96 17.79 8.83
N ILE A 180 31.36 18.10 10.07
CA ILE A 180 30.81 17.45 11.27
C ILE A 180 29.31 17.72 11.41
N ASN A 181 28.87 18.97 11.16
CA ASN A 181 27.46 19.34 11.20
C ASN A 181 26.62 18.56 10.18
N TRP A 182 27.15 18.32 8.97
CA TRP A 182 26.49 17.50 7.95
C TRP A 182 26.39 16.03 8.35
N ILE A 183 27.47 15.45 8.86
CA ILE A 183 27.48 14.06 9.33
C ILE A 183 26.50 13.90 10.49
N LEU A 184 26.41 14.86 11.41
CA LEU A 184 25.48 14.80 12.53
C LEU A 184 24.03 14.90 12.06
N LYS A 185 23.73 15.81 11.13
CA LYS A 185 22.41 15.94 10.49
C LYS A 185 21.99 14.63 9.83
N ASP A 186 22.84 14.03 9.01
CA ASP A 186 22.54 12.80 8.27
C ASP A 186 22.50 11.57 9.17
N GLY A 187 23.39 11.52 10.17
CA GLY A 187 23.41 10.49 11.19
C GLY A 187 22.11 10.47 12.00
N ALA A 188 21.64 11.63 12.45
CA ALA A 188 20.38 11.75 13.17
C ALA A 188 19.19 11.23 12.34
N GLY A 189 19.12 11.61 11.05
CA GLY A 189 18.08 11.13 10.13
C GLY A 189 18.05 9.61 10.00
N ARG A 190 19.22 8.98 9.86
CA ARG A 190 19.35 7.51 9.77
C ARG A 190 18.96 6.81 11.07
N VAL A 191 19.36 7.34 12.22
CA VAL A 191 18.96 6.81 13.54
C VAL A 191 17.45 6.92 13.74
N GLY A 192 16.85 8.06 13.38
CA GLY A 192 15.40 8.25 13.43
C GLY A 192 14.65 7.22 12.60
N LYS A 193 15.09 7.00 11.35
CA LYS A 193 14.58 5.96 10.46
C LYS A 193 14.69 4.55 11.07
N MET A 194 15.84 4.21 11.66
CA MET A 194 16.06 2.91 12.30
C MET A 194 15.13 2.69 13.50
N LEU A 195 14.98 3.70 14.37
CA LEU A 195 14.10 3.61 15.53
C LEU A 195 12.63 3.46 15.11
N PHE A 196 12.21 4.21 14.08
CA PHE A 196 10.85 4.17 13.58
C PHE A 196 10.51 2.87 12.85
N ALA A 197 11.49 2.19 12.23
CA ALA A 197 11.30 0.90 11.59
C ALA A 197 10.79 -0.19 12.57
N ARG A 198 11.09 -0.08 13.88
CA ARG A 198 10.54 -0.97 14.91
C ARG A 198 9.01 -0.93 14.96
N GLN A 199 8.41 0.12 14.41
CA GLN A 199 6.97 0.31 14.39
C GLN A 199 6.27 -0.39 13.22
N GLY A 200 7.01 -1.14 12.40
CA GLY A 200 6.58 -1.90 11.22
C GLY A 200 5.14 -2.43 11.26
N LYS A 201 4.82 -3.24 12.28
CA LYS A 201 3.50 -3.88 12.42
C LYS A 201 2.32 -2.89 12.46
N LYS A 202 2.52 -1.64 12.91
CA LYS A 202 1.44 -0.64 12.91
C LYS A 202 1.09 -0.16 11.51
N PHE A 203 2.03 -0.20 10.54
CA PHE A 203 1.77 0.20 9.15
C PHE A 203 0.72 -0.68 8.50
N ASP A 204 0.65 -1.95 8.88
CA ASP A 204 -0.32 -2.89 8.31
C ASP A 204 -1.75 -2.59 8.81
N TYR A 205 -1.90 -2.21 10.10
CA TYR A 205 -3.22 -1.99 10.70
C TYR A 205 -3.84 -0.64 10.35
N ASP A 206 -3.07 0.44 10.50
CA ASP A 206 -3.54 1.82 10.33
C ASP A 206 -2.94 2.45 9.05
N LEU A 207 -3.02 1.70 7.94
CA LEU A 207 -2.32 1.99 6.69
C LEU A 207 -2.61 3.40 6.14
N LYS A 208 -3.89 3.76 5.98
CA LYS A 208 -4.30 5.06 5.44
C LYS A 208 -3.87 6.22 6.34
N GLN A 209 -4.10 6.08 7.64
CA GLN A 209 -3.76 7.09 8.64
C GLN A 209 -2.26 7.33 8.70
N LEU A 210 -1.46 6.27 8.72
CA LEU A 210 0.00 6.38 8.75
C LEU A 210 0.55 6.91 7.43
N ARG A 211 -0.03 6.53 6.29
CA ARG A 211 0.33 7.08 4.97
C ARG A 211 0.17 8.60 4.95
N PHE A 212 -0.97 9.11 5.39
CA PHE A 212 -1.25 10.55 5.46
C PHE A 212 -0.41 11.24 6.54
N ALA A 213 -0.26 10.64 7.73
CA ALA A 213 0.59 11.17 8.80
C ALA A 213 2.05 11.30 8.38
N GLY A 214 2.56 10.35 7.60
CA GLY A 214 3.90 10.39 7.03
C GLY A 214 4.05 11.55 6.03
N ASP A 215 3.07 11.76 5.16
CA ASP A 215 3.07 12.88 4.22
C ASP A 215 2.99 14.24 4.97
N LEU A 216 2.19 14.35 6.03
CA LEU A 216 2.16 15.54 6.89
C LEU A 216 3.52 15.77 7.57
N LEU A 217 4.16 14.71 8.05
CA LEU A 217 5.49 14.79 8.67
C LEU A 217 6.58 15.21 7.67
N MET A 218 6.45 14.81 6.39
CA MET A 218 7.33 15.27 5.31
C MET A 218 7.22 16.78 5.14
N GLU A 219 5.99 17.30 5.06
CA GLU A 219 5.71 18.73 4.90
C GLU A 219 6.18 19.55 6.10
N LEU A 220 5.96 19.05 7.31
CA LEU A 220 6.50 19.66 8.53
C LEU A 220 8.04 19.70 8.50
N GLY A 221 8.68 18.61 8.09
CA GLY A 221 10.14 18.56 7.92
C GLY A 221 10.64 19.57 6.90
N ALA A 222 9.95 19.72 5.77
CA ALA A 222 10.26 20.74 4.76
C ALA A 222 10.05 22.17 5.27
N GLY A 223 8.99 22.42 6.04
CA GLY A 223 8.74 23.72 6.68
C GLY A 223 9.78 24.09 7.74
N VAL A 224 10.21 23.12 8.55
CA VAL A 224 11.31 23.31 9.52
C VAL A 224 12.62 23.62 8.79
N GLU A 225 12.89 22.96 7.66
CA GLU A 225 14.05 23.24 6.82
C GLU A 225 14.00 24.66 6.25
N LEU A 226 12.84 25.13 5.78
CA LEU A 226 12.65 26.51 5.32
C LEU A 226 12.88 27.52 6.46
N ALA A 227 12.42 27.22 7.67
CA ALA A 227 12.61 28.06 8.85
C ALA A 227 14.08 28.23 9.26
N THR A 228 14.98 27.33 8.84
CA THR A 228 16.42 27.47 9.11
C THR A 228 17.01 28.74 8.50
N ALA A 229 16.46 29.24 7.40
CA ALA A 229 16.91 30.50 6.80
C ALA A 229 16.49 31.74 7.60
N ALA A 230 15.36 31.67 8.34
CA ALA A 230 14.91 32.76 9.20
C ALA A 230 15.66 32.78 10.55
N VAL A 231 16.13 31.61 11.02
CA VAL A 231 16.74 31.44 12.34
C VAL A 231 18.09 30.72 12.22
N PRO A 232 19.10 31.35 11.59
CA PRO A 232 20.39 30.69 11.28
C PRO A 232 21.18 30.29 12.53
N HIS A 233 20.95 30.94 13.68
CA HIS A 233 21.60 30.58 14.95
C HIS A 233 21.15 29.21 15.51
N LEU A 234 20.00 28.69 15.07
CA LEU A 234 19.50 27.34 15.40
C LEU A 234 19.60 26.38 14.21
N PHE A 235 20.46 26.67 13.22
CA PHE A 235 20.56 25.87 11.99
C PHE A 235 20.76 24.38 12.27
N LEU A 236 21.74 24.02 13.09
CA LEU A 236 22.07 22.62 13.35
C LEU A 236 20.91 21.82 13.98
N PRO A 237 20.31 22.25 15.12
CA PRO A 237 19.20 21.51 15.71
C PRO A 237 17.95 21.46 14.80
N LEU A 238 17.61 22.56 14.12
CA LEU A 238 16.48 22.59 13.18
C LEU A 238 16.72 21.70 11.97
N ALA A 239 17.91 21.73 11.38
CA ALA A 239 18.27 20.89 10.25
C ALA A 239 18.29 19.40 10.62
N CYS A 240 18.75 19.04 11.83
CA CYS A 240 18.66 17.68 12.35
C CYS A 240 17.19 17.25 12.53
N ALA A 241 16.36 18.08 13.15
CA ALA A 241 14.93 17.79 13.35
C ALA A 241 14.19 17.62 12.02
N ALA A 242 14.42 18.52 11.06
CA ALA A 242 13.89 18.42 9.70
C ALA A 242 14.31 17.11 9.02
N ASN A 243 15.59 16.76 9.08
CA ASN A 243 16.10 15.55 8.44
C ASN A 243 15.54 14.27 9.09
N VAL A 244 15.38 14.24 10.42
CA VAL A 244 14.71 13.13 11.13
C VAL A 244 13.27 13.00 10.67
N ALA A 245 12.50 14.10 10.65
CA ALA A 245 11.10 14.10 10.20
C ALA A 245 10.97 13.58 8.77
N LYS A 246 11.77 14.10 7.83
CA LYS A 246 11.79 13.68 6.42
C LYS A 246 12.17 12.20 6.26
N ASN A 247 13.17 11.71 7.00
CA ASN A 247 13.58 10.30 6.92
C ASN A 247 12.50 9.36 7.48
N VAL A 248 11.84 9.72 8.59
CA VAL A 248 10.72 8.96 9.16
C VAL A 248 9.53 8.94 8.19
N ALA A 249 9.20 10.08 7.59
CA ALA A 249 8.18 10.19 6.55
C ALA A 249 8.49 9.32 5.32
N ALA A 250 9.74 9.34 4.85
CA ALA A 250 10.18 8.52 3.72
C ALA A 250 10.01 7.02 4.00
N VAL A 251 10.41 6.55 5.18
CA VAL A 251 10.18 5.16 5.61
C VAL A 251 8.70 4.81 5.60
N THR A 252 7.87 5.69 6.17
CA THR A 252 6.42 5.49 6.22
C THR A 252 5.84 5.35 4.81
N SER A 253 6.23 6.24 3.89
CA SER A 253 5.80 6.22 2.49
C SER A 253 6.20 4.92 1.79
N THR A 254 7.45 4.47 1.93
CA THR A 254 7.91 3.23 1.30
C THR A 254 7.23 1.99 1.89
N SER A 255 7.09 1.92 3.22
CA SER A 255 6.48 0.78 3.91
C SER A 255 4.98 0.65 3.65
N THR A 256 4.27 1.76 3.50
CA THR A 256 2.82 1.75 3.20
C THR A 256 2.51 1.54 1.71
N ARG A 257 3.45 1.85 0.81
CA ARG A 257 3.26 1.66 -0.64
C ARG A 257 3.10 0.20 -1.04
N THR A 258 3.93 -0.69 -0.50
CA THR A 258 3.89 -2.12 -0.83
C THR A 258 2.53 -2.78 -0.57
N PRO A 259 1.92 -2.67 0.62
CA PRO A 259 0.60 -3.25 0.87
C PRO A 259 -0.51 -2.57 0.04
N ILE A 260 -0.39 -1.27 -0.30
CA ILE A 260 -1.32 -0.60 -1.21
C ILE A 260 -1.25 -1.20 -2.62
N TYR A 261 -0.04 -1.37 -3.17
CA TYR A 261 0.14 -1.96 -4.51
C TYR A 261 -0.26 -3.43 -4.54
N LYS A 262 0.00 -4.17 -3.46
CA LYS A 262 -0.51 -5.54 -3.31
C LYS A 262 -2.04 -5.59 -3.34
N ALA A 263 -2.73 -4.60 -2.77
CA ALA A 263 -4.19 -4.53 -2.83
C ALA A 263 -4.73 -4.19 -4.23
N PHE A 264 -3.91 -3.59 -5.10
CA PHE A 264 -4.31 -3.26 -6.47
C PHE A 264 -3.98 -4.35 -7.50
N ALA A 265 -2.95 -5.15 -7.23
CA ALA A 265 -2.57 -6.29 -8.06
C ALA A 265 -3.65 -7.38 -8.00
N LYS A 266 -4.21 -7.78 -9.16
CA LYS A 266 -5.16 -8.89 -9.27
C LYS A 266 -4.50 -10.25 -9.49
N GLY A 267 -3.21 -10.27 -9.86
CA GLY A 267 -2.42 -11.49 -10.05
C GLY A 267 -0.99 -11.31 -9.58
N GLU A 268 -0.06 -12.10 -10.13
CA GLU A 268 1.38 -12.01 -9.83
C GLU A 268 2.06 -10.83 -10.58
N ASN A 269 1.43 -9.66 -10.59
CA ASN A 269 1.87 -8.45 -11.31
C ASN A 269 2.32 -7.30 -10.40
N ILE A 270 2.66 -7.59 -9.13
CA ILE A 270 3.10 -6.57 -8.17
C ILE A 270 4.36 -5.82 -8.61
N GLY A 271 5.28 -6.50 -9.31
CA GLY A 271 6.51 -5.89 -9.83
C GLY A 271 6.21 -4.81 -10.87
N ASP A 272 5.31 -5.10 -11.81
CA ASP A 272 4.92 -4.16 -12.85
C ASP A 272 4.16 -2.96 -12.28
N VAL A 273 3.16 -3.20 -11.42
CA VAL A 273 2.43 -2.14 -10.69
C VAL A 273 3.39 -1.21 -9.92
N THR A 274 4.44 -1.78 -9.32
CA THR A 274 5.45 -1.00 -8.60
C THR A 274 6.29 -0.15 -9.55
N ALA A 275 6.80 -0.74 -10.64
CA ALA A 275 7.62 -0.04 -11.62
C ALA A 275 6.87 1.10 -12.31
N LYS A 276 5.63 0.86 -12.76
CA LYS A 276 4.77 1.90 -13.37
C LYS A 276 4.41 2.99 -12.35
N GLY A 277 4.12 2.61 -11.11
CA GLY A 277 3.87 3.56 -10.02
C GLY A 277 5.06 4.47 -9.70
N GLU A 278 6.29 3.97 -9.84
CA GLU A 278 7.50 4.79 -9.73
C GLU A 278 7.72 5.69 -10.94
N CYS A 279 7.49 5.18 -12.15
CA CYS A 279 7.57 5.99 -13.37
C CYS A 279 6.62 7.20 -13.31
N VAL A 280 5.35 6.97 -12.96
CA VAL A 280 4.34 8.04 -12.81
C VAL A 280 4.78 9.08 -11.78
N GLY A 281 5.30 8.65 -10.64
CA GLY A 281 5.81 9.55 -9.61
C GLY A 281 6.98 10.39 -10.10
N ASN A 282 7.95 9.77 -10.77
CA ASN A 282 9.16 10.45 -11.26
C ASN A 282 8.86 11.45 -12.38
N VAL A 283 7.99 11.10 -13.33
CA VAL A 283 7.58 12.02 -14.41
C VAL A 283 6.88 13.24 -13.82
N ALA A 284 5.95 13.03 -12.90
CA ALA A 284 5.23 14.13 -12.27
C ALA A 284 6.16 15.03 -11.44
N ASP A 285 7.09 14.45 -10.69
CA ASP A 285 8.12 15.16 -9.92
C ASP A 285 9.01 16.05 -10.81
N LEU A 286 9.46 15.53 -11.96
CA LEU A 286 10.24 16.28 -12.95
C LEU A 286 9.45 17.46 -13.54
N LEU A 287 8.17 17.24 -13.86
CA LEU A 287 7.29 18.31 -14.35
C LEU A 287 7.09 19.40 -13.29
N GLY A 288 6.89 19.01 -12.03
CA GLY A 288 6.77 19.92 -10.90
C GLY A 288 8.04 20.74 -10.68
N THR A 289 9.20 20.08 -10.72
CA THR A 289 10.52 20.71 -10.65
C THR A 289 10.70 21.74 -11.76
N GLY A 290 10.37 21.38 -13.01
CA GLY A 290 10.43 22.29 -14.16
C GLY A 290 9.55 23.53 -13.99
N LEU A 291 8.30 23.34 -13.53
CA LEU A 291 7.40 24.44 -13.21
C LEU A 291 7.99 25.35 -12.13
N SER A 292 8.53 24.77 -11.05
CA SER A 292 9.10 25.55 -9.96
C SER A 292 10.31 26.37 -10.39
N ILE A 293 11.15 25.88 -11.31
CA ILE A 293 12.27 26.68 -11.87
C ILE A 293 11.74 27.89 -12.64
N MET A 294 10.67 27.71 -13.43
CA MET A 294 10.02 28.83 -14.14
C MET A 294 9.43 29.85 -13.16
N ILE A 295 8.80 29.38 -12.08
CA ILE A 295 8.24 30.22 -11.03
C ILE A 295 9.34 30.95 -10.26
N ALA A 296 10.43 30.27 -9.89
CA ALA A 296 11.56 30.84 -9.16
C ALA A 296 12.20 32.02 -9.90
N LYS A 297 12.26 31.98 -11.25
CA LYS A 297 12.73 33.10 -12.08
C LYS A 297 11.89 34.38 -11.94
N ARG A 298 10.62 34.27 -11.53
CA ARG A 298 9.72 35.42 -11.33
C ARG A 298 9.81 36.05 -9.93
N ASN A 299 10.75 35.60 -9.09
CA ASN A 299 10.96 36.09 -7.70
C ASN A 299 9.68 36.19 -6.84
N PRO A 300 8.84 35.16 -6.75
CA PRO A 300 7.70 35.18 -5.83
C PRO A 300 8.16 35.08 -4.38
N SER A 301 7.29 35.50 -3.45
CA SER A 301 7.49 35.30 -2.01
C SER A 301 7.66 33.80 -1.70
N LEU A 302 8.85 33.41 -1.20
CA LEU A 302 9.19 32.02 -0.87
C LEU A 302 8.16 31.37 0.06
N VAL A 303 7.70 32.11 1.08
CA VAL A 303 6.74 31.61 2.06
C VAL A 303 5.37 31.40 1.43
N THR A 304 4.92 32.34 0.60
CA THR A 304 3.62 32.24 -0.08
C THR A 304 3.61 31.09 -1.08
N THR A 305 4.68 30.95 -1.88
CA THR A 305 4.79 29.86 -2.84
C THR A 305 4.91 28.50 -2.15
N PHE A 306 5.70 28.40 -1.08
CA PHE A 306 5.77 27.17 -0.28
C PHE A 306 4.41 26.81 0.33
N ALA A 307 3.69 27.76 0.93
CA ALA A 307 2.38 27.52 1.52
C ALA A 307 1.34 27.03 0.49
N LEU A 308 1.32 27.63 -0.71
CA LEU A 308 0.42 27.20 -1.79
C LEU A 308 0.75 25.80 -2.30
N LEU A 309 2.03 25.51 -2.55
CA LEU A 309 2.46 24.19 -3.01
C LEU A 309 2.25 23.12 -1.93
N SER A 310 2.50 23.44 -0.67
CA SER A 310 2.27 22.56 0.48
C SER A 310 0.79 22.23 0.67
N CYS A 311 -0.10 23.22 0.50
CA CYS A 311 -1.54 22.99 0.49
C CYS A 311 -1.95 22.03 -0.65
N GLY A 312 -1.42 22.24 -1.87
CA GLY A 312 -1.62 21.35 -3.01
C GLY A 312 -1.12 19.92 -2.75
N TYR A 313 0.06 19.79 -2.13
CA TYR A 313 0.64 18.50 -1.74
C TYR A 313 -0.24 17.75 -0.73
N LEU A 314 -0.66 18.43 0.35
CA LEU A 314 -1.50 17.82 1.39
C LEU A 314 -2.89 17.45 0.87
N MET A 315 -3.51 18.29 0.06
CA MET A 315 -4.79 17.97 -0.57
C MET A 315 -4.66 16.74 -1.49
N SER A 316 -3.61 16.70 -2.31
CA SER A 316 -3.34 15.57 -3.21
C SER A 316 -3.05 14.28 -2.42
N SER A 317 -2.29 14.38 -1.33
CA SER A 317 -2.04 13.27 -0.41
C SER A 317 -3.31 12.75 0.24
N TYR A 318 -4.18 13.64 0.71
CA TYR A 318 -5.46 13.27 1.30
C TYR A 318 -6.34 12.50 0.31
N GLN A 319 -6.45 13.01 -0.92
CA GLN A 319 -7.23 12.36 -1.97
C GLN A 319 -6.59 11.04 -2.47
N GLU A 320 -5.25 10.95 -2.52
CA GLU A 320 -4.52 9.70 -2.81
C GLU A 320 -4.91 8.63 -1.78
N VAL A 321 -4.82 8.95 -0.49
CA VAL A 321 -5.16 8.02 0.60
C VAL A 321 -6.64 7.64 0.60
N LYS A 322 -7.53 8.61 0.33
CA LYS A 322 -8.97 8.38 0.26
C LYS A 322 -9.34 7.43 -0.89
N SER A 323 -8.61 7.49 -2.01
CA SER A 323 -8.83 6.64 -3.19
C SER A 323 -8.42 5.18 -2.99
N VAL A 324 -7.66 4.86 -1.94
CA VAL A 324 -7.25 3.48 -1.65
C VAL A 324 -8.47 2.66 -1.21
N VAL A 325 -8.72 1.54 -1.89
CA VAL A 325 -9.72 0.55 -1.48
C VAL A 325 -9.00 -0.72 -1.05
N LEU A 326 -9.15 -1.07 0.23
CA LEU A 326 -8.52 -2.23 0.84
C LEU A 326 -9.57 -3.29 1.19
N HIS A 327 -9.24 -4.56 0.96
CA HIS A 327 -10.13 -5.70 1.22
C HIS A 327 -10.14 -6.19 2.67
N THR A 328 -9.11 -5.88 3.45
CA THR A 328 -8.93 -6.34 4.84
C THR A 328 -9.64 -5.44 5.83
N LEU A 329 -10.16 -5.94 6.94
CA LEU A 329 -10.76 -5.09 7.99
C LEU A 329 -9.72 -4.67 9.05
N ASN A 330 -9.45 -3.37 9.15
CA ASN A 330 -8.78 -2.79 10.32
C ASN A 330 -9.81 -2.41 11.39
N ARG A 331 -9.34 -1.91 12.54
CA ARG A 331 -10.22 -1.53 13.65
C ARG A 331 -11.30 -0.50 13.24
N ALA A 332 -10.92 0.56 12.53
CA ALA A 332 -11.85 1.62 12.15
C ALA A 332 -12.93 1.11 11.17
N ARG A 333 -12.51 0.39 10.11
CA ARG A 333 -13.41 -0.19 9.11
C ARG A 333 -14.29 -1.28 9.71
N PHE A 334 -13.76 -2.05 10.66
CA PHE A 334 -14.53 -3.02 11.43
C PHE A 334 -15.61 -2.35 12.27
N THR A 335 -15.29 -1.26 12.97
CA THR A 335 -16.28 -0.48 13.72
C THR A 335 -17.42 0.00 12.83
N VAL A 336 -17.09 0.61 11.68
CA VAL A 336 -18.10 1.06 10.70
C VAL A 336 -18.96 -0.10 10.20
N ALA A 337 -18.34 -1.23 9.86
CA ALA A 337 -19.04 -2.41 9.36
C ALA A 337 -20.01 -3.00 10.38
N VAL A 338 -19.58 -3.13 11.65
CA VAL A 338 -20.42 -3.67 12.72
C VAL A 338 -21.54 -2.70 13.10
N GLU A 339 -21.25 -1.40 13.23
CA GLU A 339 -22.29 -0.42 13.57
C GLU A 339 -23.36 -0.31 12.47
N SER A 340 -22.96 -0.34 11.20
CA SER A 340 -23.90 -0.35 10.08
C SER A 340 -24.76 -1.62 10.11
N PHE A 341 -24.14 -2.78 10.38
CA PHE A 341 -24.85 -4.05 10.49
C PHE A 341 -25.82 -4.09 11.66
N LEU A 342 -25.45 -3.57 12.83
CA LEU A 342 -26.34 -3.53 14.00
C LEU A 342 -27.53 -2.57 13.80
N LYS A 343 -27.34 -1.46 13.07
CA LYS A 343 -28.40 -0.48 12.80
C LYS A 343 -29.33 -0.87 11.65
N SER A 344 -28.78 -1.41 10.56
CA SER A 344 -29.50 -1.60 9.30
C SER A 344 -29.63 -3.07 8.87
N GLY A 345 -28.92 -3.99 9.53
CA GLY A 345 -28.79 -5.38 9.09
C GLY A 345 -27.90 -5.58 7.86
N CYS A 346 -27.33 -4.51 7.30
CA CYS A 346 -26.50 -4.53 6.09
C CYS A 346 -25.03 -4.25 6.43
N VAL A 347 -24.11 -4.94 5.75
CA VAL A 347 -22.67 -4.66 5.83
C VAL A 347 -22.31 -3.73 4.67
N PRO A 348 -21.57 -2.62 4.91
CA PRO A 348 -21.20 -1.70 3.83
C PRO A 348 -20.31 -2.37 2.80
N THR A 349 -20.39 -1.87 1.57
CA THR A 349 -19.49 -2.29 0.48
C THR A 349 -18.03 -1.91 0.79
N LEU A 350 -17.07 -2.50 0.08
CA LEU A 350 -15.65 -2.14 0.22
C LEU A 350 -15.41 -0.64 0.04
N GLN A 351 -16.04 -0.02 -0.95
CA GLN A 351 -15.86 1.40 -1.25
C GLN A 351 -16.44 2.29 -0.16
N GLU A 352 -17.64 2.00 0.31
CA GLU A 352 -18.29 2.73 1.40
C GLU A 352 -17.49 2.60 2.70
N GLY A 353 -17.18 1.36 3.12
CA GLY A 353 -16.43 1.13 4.36
C GLY A 353 -15.04 1.77 4.36
N ASN A 354 -14.34 1.78 3.22
CA ASN A 354 -13.04 2.45 3.09
C ASN A 354 -13.14 3.99 3.05
N SER A 355 -14.29 4.56 2.63
CA SER A 355 -14.50 6.01 2.56
C SER A 355 -15.01 6.61 3.87
N MET A 356 -15.70 5.81 4.69
CA MET A 356 -16.13 6.18 6.04
C MET A 356 -15.01 6.06 7.09
N GLU A 357 -13.85 5.53 6.72
CA GLU A 357 -12.68 5.47 7.59
C GLU A 357 -12.16 6.89 7.91
N ASN A 358 -12.03 7.22 9.20
CA ASN A 358 -11.45 8.48 9.60
C ASN A 358 -9.92 8.47 9.41
N ILE A 359 -9.42 9.31 8.50
CA ILE A 359 -8.00 9.44 8.16
C ILE A 359 -7.24 10.28 9.20
N PHE A 360 -7.92 11.19 9.89
CA PHE A 360 -7.32 12.13 10.84
C PHE A 360 -7.19 11.58 12.27
N SER A 361 -7.78 10.43 12.57
CA SER A 361 -7.67 9.80 13.89
C SER A 361 -6.33 9.07 14.02
N PHE A 362 -5.26 9.83 14.31
CA PHE A 362 -3.92 9.27 14.43
C PHE A 362 -3.86 8.05 15.38
N PRO A 363 -3.03 7.03 15.09
CA PRO A 363 -2.97 5.79 15.87
C PRO A 363 -2.72 5.97 17.38
N TRP A 364 -2.16 7.11 17.76
CA TRP A 364 -1.73 7.49 19.11
C TRP A 364 -2.82 8.18 19.94
N SER A 365 -3.96 8.53 19.33
CA SER A 365 -5.09 9.11 20.05
C SER A 365 -5.70 8.09 21.01
N LYS A 366 -5.74 8.46 22.30
CA LYS A 366 -6.02 7.57 23.43
C LYS A 366 -7.50 7.22 23.64
N HIS A 367 -8.42 7.91 22.99
CA HIS A 367 -9.85 7.66 23.19
C HIS A 367 -10.35 6.66 22.15
N ARG A 368 -10.37 5.38 22.53
CA ARG A 368 -11.03 4.31 21.77
C ARG A 368 -11.99 3.58 22.71
N PRO A 369 -13.29 3.52 22.40
CA PRO A 369 -14.29 2.90 23.28
C PRO A 369 -14.05 1.38 23.44
N ILE A 370 -13.32 0.75 22.52
CA ILE A 370 -13.03 -0.69 22.53
C ILE A 370 -11.52 -0.93 22.50
N VAL A 371 -11.05 -1.75 23.45
CA VAL A 371 -9.65 -2.12 23.61
C VAL A 371 -9.50 -3.64 23.53
N LEU A 372 -8.80 -4.10 22.50
CA LEU A 372 -8.54 -5.52 22.26
C LEU A 372 -7.19 -5.93 22.85
N GLY A 373 -7.20 -7.00 23.66
CA GLY A 373 -6.05 -7.59 24.36
C GLY A 373 -5.30 -6.65 25.29
N PRO A 374 -6.00 -5.95 26.21
CA PRO A 374 -5.36 -5.21 27.30
C PRO A 374 -4.67 -6.17 28.29
N ARG A 375 -3.96 -5.62 29.29
CA ARG A 375 -3.58 -6.41 30.46
C ARG A 375 -4.81 -6.68 31.32
N PHE A 376 -4.83 -7.80 32.03
CA PHE A 376 -5.94 -8.20 32.90
C PHE A 376 -6.35 -7.08 33.88
N LYS A 377 -5.37 -6.47 34.56
CA LYS A 377 -5.57 -5.36 35.49
C LYS A 377 -6.23 -4.12 34.87
N ASP A 378 -6.09 -3.92 33.56
CA ASP A 378 -6.71 -2.77 32.88
C ASP A 378 -8.21 -3.01 32.64
N ALA A 379 -8.61 -4.28 32.50
CA ALA A 379 -9.96 -4.72 32.18
C ALA A 379 -10.83 -5.05 33.40
N PHE A 380 -10.23 -5.54 34.49
CA PHE A 380 -10.90 -5.84 35.76
C PHE A 380 -10.20 -5.13 36.91
N GLN A 381 -10.96 -4.35 37.67
CA GLN A 381 -10.49 -3.71 38.91
C GLN A 381 -10.73 -4.64 40.11
N ASP A 382 -11.88 -5.31 40.13
CA ASP A 382 -12.32 -6.20 41.21
C ASP A 382 -12.31 -7.69 40.78
N PRO A 383 -11.83 -8.61 41.63
CA PRO A 383 -11.87 -10.05 41.35
C PRO A 383 -13.29 -10.59 41.15
N ASN A 384 -14.26 -10.08 41.91
CA ASN A 384 -15.66 -10.51 41.85
C ASN A 384 -16.28 -10.25 40.47
N SER A 385 -15.91 -9.14 39.81
CA SER A 385 -16.37 -8.82 38.46
C SER A 385 -15.86 -9.81 37.42
N TYR A 386 -14.65 -10.35 37.60
CA TYR A 386 -14.14 -11.42 36.74
C TYR A 386 -14.87 -12.74 36.98
N LEU A 387 -15.01 -13.15 38.25
CA LEU A 387 -15.68 -14.40 38.62
C LEU A 387 -17.15 -14.45 38.20
N ALA A 388 -17.83 -13.30 38.14
CA ALA A 388 -19.21 -13.22 37.66
C ALA A 388 -19.34 -13.39 36.13
N VAL A 389 -18.30 -13.01 35.37
CA VAL A 389 -18.31 -13.01 33.90
C VAL A 389 -17.67 -14.27 33.33
N GLU A 390 -16.69 -14.85 34.02
CA GLU A 390 -15.98 -16.06 33.59
C GLU A 390 -16.89 -17.23 33.16
N PRO A 391 -17.97 -17.58 33.92
CA PRO A 391 -18.88 -18.67 33.53
C PRO A 391 -19.60 -18.45 32.20
N ILE A 392 -19.88 -17.19 31.84
CA ILE A 392 -20.58 -16.83 30.59
C ILE A 392 -19.70 -17.15 29.38
N PHE A 393 -18.38 -17.06 29.54
CA PHE A 393 -17.40 -17.19 28.47
C PHE A 393 -16.61 -18.51 28.53
N GLU A 394 -17.11 -19.55 29.20
CA GLU A 394 -16.42 -20.84 29.30
C GLU A 394 -16.16 -21.47 27.92
N ARG A 395 -17.16 -21.41 27.03
CA ARG A 395 -17.09 -21.99 25.68
C ARG A 395 -16.23 -21.19 24.70
N GLU A 396 -15.96 -19.92 25.02
CA GLU A 396 -15.24 -19.00 24.15
C GLU A 396 -13.75 -18.94 24.50
N LYS A 397 -12.90 -18.59 23.51
CA LYS A 397 -11.47 -18.36 23.74
C LYS A 397 -11.15 -16.91 24.10
N TYR A 398 -12.15 -16.13 24.50
CA TYR A 398 -12.03 -14.73 24.89
C TYR A 398 -13.01 -14.39 26.00
N VAL A 399 -12.82 -13.25 26.66
CA VAL A 399 -13.71 -12.69 27.69
C VAL A 399 -13.91 -11.20 27.38
N VAL A 400 -15.15 -10.72 27.43
CA VAL A 400 -15.46 -9.29 27.24
C VAL A 400 -15.94 -8.69 28.55
N SER A 401 -15.40 -7.53 28.90
CA SER A 401 -15.82 -6.76 30.07
C SER A 401 -15.99 -5.29 29.72
N TYR A 402 -16.69 -4.56 30.58
CA TYR A 402 -16.81 -3.11 30.52
C TYR A 402 -16.31 -2.54 31.84
N ASN A 403 -15.51 -1.48 31.77
CA ASN A 403 -15.03 -0.77 32.95
C ASN A 403 -15.75 0.58 33.05
N PRO A 404 -16.70 0.75 33.98
CA PRO A 404 -17.47 1.98 34.10
C PRO A 404 -16.58 3.20 34.41
N SER A 405 -15.52 3.02 35.20
CA SER A 405 -14.62 4.12 35.58
C SER A 405 -13.85 4.73 34.41
N LYS A 406 -13.57 3.91 33.37
CA LYS A 406 -12.83 4.35 32.17
C LYS A 406 -13.73 4.53 30.95
N GLY A 407 -15.00 4.13 31.02
CA GLY A 407 -15.95 4.16 29.91
C GLY A 407 -15.56 3.28 28.71
N ASN A 408 -14.65 2.31 28.89
CA ASN A 408 -14.12 1.48 27.80
C ASN A 408 -14.54 0.02 27.96
N ILE A 409 -14.75 -0.65 26.83
CA ILE A 409 -14.96 -2.09 26.73
C ILE A 409 -13.63 -2.77 26.42
N TYR A 410 -13.38 -3.86 27.12
CA TYR A 410 -12.16 -4.64 27.05
C TYR A 410 -12.45 -6.05 26.57
N ALA A 411 -11.72 -6.50 25.56
CA ALA A 411 -11.76 -7.90 25.12
C ALA A 411 -10.42 -8.57 25.44
N LEU A 412 -10.42 -9.52 26.37
CA LEU A 412 -9.27 -10.32 26.78
C LEU A 412 -9.25 -11.64 26.01
N PHE A 413 -8.06 -12.13 25.69
CA PHE A 413 -7.88 -13.36 24.89
C PHE A 413 -7.25 -14.47 25.72
N LYS A 414 -7.77 -15.69 25.64
CA LYS A 414 -7.15 -16.89 26.22
C LYS A 414 -5.98 -17.36 25.33
N ASN A 415 -5.05 -18.15 25.87
CA ASN A 415 -3.82 -18.57 25.17
C ASN A 415 -4.03 -19.24 23.79
N GLN A 416 -5.17 -19.92 23.59
CA GLN A 416 -5.47 -20.64 22.35
C GLN A 416 -6.35 -19.85 21.35
N ALA A 417 -6.55 -18.55 21.56
CA ALA A 417 -7.39 -17.73 20.69
C ALA A 417 -6.80 -17.59 19.27
N LYS A 418 -7.60 -17.97 18.27
CA LYS A 418 -7.30 -17.85 16.84
C LYS A 418 -7.82 -16.51 16.29
N SER A 419 -7.48 -16.19 15.04
CA SER A 419 -7.94 -14.96 14.36
C SER A 419 -9.47 -14.82 14.34
N ASP A 420 -10.20 -15.92 14.19
CA ASP A 420 -11.68 -15.91 14.24
C ASP A 420 -12.22 -15.57 15.63
N ASP A 421 -11.59 -16.10 16.69
CA ASP A 421 -11.95 -15.76 18.08
C ASP A 421 -11.69 -14.27 18.35
N ILE A 422 -10.62 -13.71 17.79
CA ILE A 422 -10.30 -12.28 17.89
C ILE A 422 -11.37 -11.43 17.20
N LEU A 423 -11.80 -11.84 16.01
CA LEU A 423 -12.86 -11.16 15.27
C LEU A 423 -14.20 -11.23 16.02
N LYS A 424 -14.54 -12.41 16.55
CA LYS A 424 -15.75 -12.64 17.34
C LYS A 424 -15.75 -11.84 18.64
N ALA A 425 -14.61 -11.73 19.32
CA ALA A 425 -14.45 -10.90 20.50
C ALA A 425 -14.63 -9.41 20.19
N ALA A 426 -14.06 -8.94 19.08
CA ALA A 426 -14.22 -7.56 18.64
C ALA A 426 -15.69 -7.26 18.27
N PHE A 427 -16.35 -8.18 17.59
CA PHE A 427 -17.79 -8.09 17.31
C PHE A 427 -18.61 -8.03 18.60
N HIS A 428 -18.31 -8.92 19.55
CA HIS A 428 -18.96 -8.95 20.86
C HIS A 428 -18.78 -7.63 21.61
N ALA A 429 -17.57 -7.07 21.63
CA ALA A 429 -17.32 -5.76 22.24
C ALA A 429 -18.17 -4.64 21.62
N HIS A 430 -18.38 -4.66 20.31
CA HIS A 430 -19.27 -3.70 19.63
C HIS A 430 -20.76 -3.91 19.96
N VAL A 431 -21.21 -5.16 20.06
CA VAL A 431 -22.60 -5.47 20.47
C VAL A 431 -22.85 -5.00 21.90
N LEU A 432 -21.91 -5.26 22.82
CA LEU A 432 -22.01 -4.78 24.19
C LEU A 432 -22.02 -3.24 24.25
N LEU A 433 -21.20 -2.57 23.43
CA LEU A 433 -21.22 -1.11 23.32
C LEU A 433 -22.58 -0.59 22.86
N HIS A 434 -23.16 -1.26 21.88
CA HIS A 434 -24.46 -0.91 21.34
C HIS A 434 -25.56 -1.06 22.39
N ILE A 435 -25.58 -2.16 23.15
CA ILE A 435 -26.54 -2.38 24.24
C ILE A 435 -26.41 -1.29 25.31
N ILE A 436 -25.18 -0.98 25.76
CA ILE A 436 -24.94 0.05 26.77
C ILE A 436 -25.41 1.43 26.26
N HIS A 437 -25.12 1.79 25.01
CA HIS A 437 -25.55 3.06 24.44
C HIS A 437 -27.08 3.15 24.30
N THR A 438 -27.74 2.08 23.84
CA THR A 438 -29.20 2.04 23.70
C THR A 438 -29.89 2.09 25.07
N SER A 439 -29.36 1.38 26.06
CA SER A 439 -29.87 1.41 27.45
C SER A 439 -29.76 2.82 28.05
N ASN A 440 -28.60 3.47 27.91
CA ASN A 440 -28.40 4.85 28.37
C ASN A 440 -29.29 5.86 27.63
N GLN A 441 -29.53 5.70 26.32
CA GLN A 441 -30.43 6.55 25.56
C GLN A 441 -31.88 6.39 26.00
N ASN A 442 -32.34 5.16 26.20
CA ASN A 442 -33.69 4.87 26.67
C ASN A 442 -33.94 5.41 28.09
N GLN A 443 -32.93 5.29 28.97
CA GLN A 443 -32.97 5.94 30.28
C GLN A 443 -33.07 7.46 30.10
N TYR A 444 -32.20 8.09 29.30
CA TYR A 444 -32.23 9.54 29.09
C TYR A 444 -33.54 10.07 28.50
N SER A 445 -34.19 9.32 27.59
CA SER A 445 -35.53 9.66 27.08
C SER A 445 -36.62 9.49 28.13
N SER A 446 -36.55 8.45 28.97
CA SER A 446 -37.46 8.23 30.10
C SER A 446 -37.32 9.33 31.17
N TRP A 447 -36.10 9.82 31.41
CA TRP A 447 -35.83 10.89 32.37
C TRP A 447 -36.31 12.27 31.89
N ARG A 448 -36.40 12.54 30.57
CA ARG A 448 -37.05 13.76 30.08
C ARG A 448 -38.53 13.83 30.43
N GLU A 449 -39.16 12.70 30.76
CA GLU A 449 -40.56 12.64 31.22
C GLU A 449 -40.68 12.65 32.76
N GLN A 450 -39.58 12.48 33.51
CA GLN A 450 -39.56 12.46 34.98
C GLN A 450 -38.35 13.22 35.53
N GLU A 451 -38.53 14.50 35.83
CA GLU A 451 -37.59 15.29 36.64
C GLU A 451 -37.68 14.86 38.11
N GLN A 452 -36.76 14.00 38.58
CA GLN A 452 -36.21 13.97 39.95
C GLN A 452 -35.31 12.73 40.14
N ASP A 453 -33.99 12.92 40.06
CA ASP A 453 -32.93 12.33 40.91
C ASP A 453 -31.59 12.14 40.17
N LEU A 454 -30.59 12.91 40.58
CA LEU A 454 -29.36 13.19 39.83
C LEU A 454 -28.16 12.35 40.30
N SER A 455 -28.32 11.04 40.51
CA SER A 455 -27.25 10.21 41.10
C SER A 455 -26.97 8.81 40.50
N MET A 456 -27.57 8.39 39.39
CA MET A 456 -27.46 6.99 38.91
C MET A 456 -27.10 6.84 37.42
N LEU A 457 -26.05 7.52 36.93
CA LEU A 457 -25.57 7.40 35.53
C LEU A 457 -24.58 6.23 35.29
N VAL A 458 -24.29 5.42 36.32
CA VAL A 458 -23.34 4.31 36.23
C VAL A 458 -24.12 2.99 36.34
N PRO A 459 -24.06 2.09 35.34
CA PRO A 459 -24.72 0.78 35.42
C PRO A 459 -24.26 0.03 36.66
N THR A 460 -25.18 -0.55 37.42
CA THR A 460 -24.81 -1.38 38.58
C THR A 460 -24.11 -2.66 38.11
N SER A 461 -23.35 -3.32 38.99
CA SER A 461 -22.63 -4.56 38.64
C SER A 461 -23.58 -5.68 38.17
N SER A 462 -24.82 -5.73 38.68
CA SER A 462 -25.86 -6.67 38.24
C SER A 462 -26.39 -6.34 36.85
N ASP A 463 -26.63 -5.05 36.57
CA ASP A 463 -27.07 -4.60 35.24
C ASP A 463 -25.99 -4.89 34.20
N LEU A 464 -24.73 -4.75 34.58
CA LEU A 464 -23.63 -5.04 33.68
C LEU A 464 -23.53 -6.52 33.33
N GLN A 465 -23.71 -7.41 34.31
CA GLN A 465 -23.74 -8.84 34.07
C GLN A 465 -24.92 -9.23 33.16
N ALA A 466 -26.09 -8.61 33.35
CA ALA A 466 -27.24 -8.82 32.48
C ALA A 466 -26.96 -8.37 31.03
N HIS A 467 -26.40 -7.18 30.84
CA HIS A 467 -26.01 -6.68 29.50
C HIS A 467 -24.95 -7.58 28.83
N ILE A 468 -24.00 -8.14 29.58
CA ILE A 468 -22.99 -9.08 29.07
C ILE A 468 -23.64 -10.42 28.66
N ALA A 469 -24.59 -10.93 29.45
CA ALA A 469 -25.32 -12.15 29.11
C ALA A 469 -26.22 -11.94 27.88
N GLU A 470 -26.85 -10.78 27.76
CA GLU A 470 -27.63 -10.39 26.58
C GLU A 470 -26.73 -10.26 25.33
N SER A 471 -25.59 -9.58 25.44
CA SER A 471 -24.64 -9.45 24.33
C SER A 471 -24.12 -10.81 23.87
N TYR A 472 -23.91 -11.75 24.78
CA TYR A 472 -23.53 -13.12 24.43
C TYR A 472 -24.60 -13.84 23.58
N LYS A 473 -25.88 -13.71 23.94
CA LYS A 473 -27.00 -14.28 23.16
C LYS A 473 -27.08 -13.66 21.77
N MET A 474 -27.01 -12.33 21.69
CA MET A 474 -27.03 -11.61 20.40
C MET A 474 -25.86 -12.02 19.50
N VAL A 475 -24.65 -12.11 20.05
CA VAL A 475 -23.44 -12.49 19.29
C VAL A 475 -23.56 -13.91 18.75
N SER A 476 -24.11 -14.83 19.54
CA SER A 476 -24.33 -16.22 19.13
C SER A 476 -25.29 -16.31 17.93
N ALA A 477 -26.29 -15.42 17.84
CA ALA A 477 -27.22 -15.36 16.71
C ALA A 477 -26.68 -14.58 15.50
N LEU A 478 -25.96 -13.47 15.73
CA LEU A 478 -25.66 -12.47 14.70
C LEU A 478 -24.26 -12.57 14.08
N TYR A 479 -23.30 -13.21 14.76
CA TYR A 479 -21.91 -13.25 14.29
C TYR A 479 -21.75 -13.98 12.95
N VAL A 480 -22.41 -15.14 12.79
CA VAL A 480 -22.35 -15.91 11.53
C VAL A 480 -23.01 -15.16 10.37
N PRO A 481 -24.24 -14.60 10.52
CA PRO A 481 -24.83 -13.72 9.52
C PRO A 481 -23.94 -12.53 9.13
N PHE A 482 -23.34 -11.85 10.11
CA PHE A 482 -22.42 -10.74 9.86
C PHE A 482 -21.22 -11.19 9.01
N LYS A 483 -20.60 -12.32 9.37
CA LYS A 483 -19.44 -12.85 8.67
C LYS A 483 -19.76 -13.23 7.22
N ASN A 484 -20.93 -13.85 6.99
CA ASN A 484 -21.37 -14.23 5.65
C ASN A 484 -21.64 -12.99 4.78
N LYS A 485 -22.41 -12.02 5.29
CA LYS A 485 -22.68 -10.76 4.58
C LYS A 485 -21.40 -9.97 4.31
N ALA A 486 -20.46 -9.92 5.26
CA ALA A 486 -19.18 -9.27 5.03
C ALA A 486 -18.37 -9.95 3.93
N LYS A 487 -18.36 -11.28 3.88
CA LYS A 487 -17.71 -12.05 2.82
C LYS A 487 -18.37 -11.82 1.46
N GLU A 488 -19.70 -11.76 1.41
CA GLU A 488 -20.46 -11.44 0.19
C GLU A 488 -20.11 -10.05 -0.37
N GLN A 489 -19.88 -9.08 0.52
CA GLN A 489 -19.43 -7.73 0.14
C GLN A 489 -17.94 -7.64 -0.21
N GLY A 490 -17.20 -8.76 -0.20
CA GLY A 490 -15.79 -8.83 -0.60
C GLY A 490 -14.78 -8.53 0.51
N TRP A 491 -15.20 -8.47 1.78
CA TRP A 491 -14.28 -8.29 2.92
C TRP A 491 -13.52 -9.57 3.25
N VAL A 492 -12.21 -9.43 3.44
CA VAL A 492 -11.31 -10.52 3.86
C VAL A 492 -11.18 -10.52 5.38
N MET A 493 -11.67 -11.60 6.00
CA MET A 493 -11.73 -11.79 7.46
C MET A 493 -10.66 -12.75 8.02
N SER A 494 -9.97 -13.51 7.16
CA SER A 494 -9.00 -14.54 7.56
C SER A 494 -7.73 -13.98 8.21
N GLU A 495 -7.30 -12.78 7.79
CA GLU A 495 -6.16 -12.04 8.33
C GLU A 495 -6.66 -10.79 9.06
N SER A 496 -7.09 -10.96 10.33
CA SER A 496 -7.65 -9.83 11.09
C SER A 496 -6.55 -8.79 11.40
N LEU A 497 -6.65 -7.60 10.80
CA LEU A 497 -5.79 -6.45 11.07
C LEU A 497 -6.26 -5.65 12.30
N LEU A 498 -6.93 -6.34 13.24
CA LEU A 498 -7.51 -5.75 14.46
C LEU A 498 -6.47 -5.55 15.58
N ASN A 499 -5.22 -5.99 15.40
CA ASN A 499 -4.12 -5.82 16.35
C ASN A 499 -4.50 -6.17 17.80
N PRO A 500 -4.77 -7.45 18.14
CA PRO A 500 -5.31 -7.86 19.44
C PRO A 500 -4.31 -7.72 20.62
N GLY A 501 -3.20 -6.99 20.47
CA GLY A 501 -2.15 -6.96 21.49
C GLY A 501 -1.49 -8.32 21.72
N ARG A 502 -0.53 -8.36 22.65
CA ARG A 502 0.25 -9.56 22.98
C ARG A 502 -0.23 -10.29 24.24
N ALA A 503 -1.01 -9.63 25.09
CA ALA A 503 -1.46 -10.21 26.34
C ALA A 503 -2.40 -11.39 26.09
N ARG A 504 -2.17 -12.50 26.77
CA ARG A 504 -3.02 -13.69 26.75
C ARG A 504 -3.24 -14.19 28.17
N LEU A 505 -4.45 -14.65 28.45
CA LEU A 505 -4.80 -15.33 29.70
C LEU A 505 -4.34 -16.77 29.59
N CYS A 506 -3.35 -17.12 30.41
CA CYS A 506 -2.91 -18.49 30.62
C CYS A 506 -3.80 -19.10 31.70
N GLN A 507 -4.36 -20.27 31.44
CA GLN A 507 -4.82 -21.13 32.54
C GLN A 507 -3.57 -21.69 33.20
N LEU A 508 -3.50 -21.61 34.54
CA LEU A 508 -2.54 -22.39 35.30
C LEU A 508 -3.00 -23.85 35.19
N ASP A 509 -2.15 -24.71 34.64
CA ASP A 509 -2.35 -26.15 34.75
C ASP A 509 -2.42 -26.46 36.26
N LYS A 510 -3.61 -26.86 36.72
CA LYS A 510 -3.86 -27.24 38.11
C LYS A 510 -3.52 -28.70 38.33
#